data_AF-A0A7X5TN16-F1
#
_entry.id   AF-A0A7X5TN16-F1
#
_cell.length_a   1.000
_cell.length_b   1.000
_cell.length_c   1.000
_cell.angle_alpha   90.00
_cell.angle_beta   90.00
_cell.angle_gamma   90.00
#
_symmetry.space_group_name_H-M   'P 1'
#
loop_
_entity.id
_entity.type
_entity.pdbx_description
1 polymer ?
#
loop_
_entity_poly.entity_id
_entity_poly.type
_entity_poly.pdbx_seq_one_letter_code
_entity_poly.pdbx_strand_id
1 'polypeptide(L)'
;MYQALHDNNEHLGRNVSDKVAYWQSLEQSVKTAPEEITLMRFIDQLGVMYPLDWQGNTYSETFKLAEMYCGNVTNIYAKVGERYFTFRDVVMLSHDEIINRIKKEVFDKEEIAKK
;
A
#
# COMPACT_ATOMS: atom_id res chain seq x y z
N MET A 1 -34.63 -3.58 13.36
CA MET A 1 -35.27 -4.89 13.10
C MET A 1 -35.10 -5.16 11.61
N TYR A 2 -33.98 -5.76 11.22
CA TYR A 2 -33.76 -6.08 9.80
C TYR A 2 -34.49 -7.40 9.49
N GLN A 3 -35.51 -7.32 8.64
CA GLN A 3 -36.25 -8.47 8.15
C GLN A 3 -35.32 -9.38 7.35
N ALA A 4 -35.29 -10.66 7.74
CA ALA A 4 -34.57 -11.70 7.03
C ALA A 4 -35.27 -11.98 5.69
N LEU A 5 -34.61 -11.61 4.59
CA LEU A 5 -34.97 -12.12 3.27
C LEU A 5 -34.45 -13.56 3.18
N HIS A 6 -35.38 -14.48 2.98
CA HIS A 6 -35.10 -15.87 2.66
C HIS A 6 -34.43 -15.95 1.28
N ASP A 7 -33.10 -16.00 1.27
CA ASP A 7 -32.33 -16.39 0.09
C ASP A 7 -32.17 -17.92 0.08
N ASN A 8 -32.93 -18.57 -0.79
CA ASN A 8 -32.68 -19.94 -1.24
C ASN A 8 -31.40 -19.95 -2.09
N ASN A 9 -30.24 -19.93 -1.43
CA ASN A 9 -28.96 -20.01 -2.11
C ASN A 9 -28.07 -21.08 -1.45
N GLU A 10 -28.24 -22.33 -1.89
CA GLU A 10 -27.42 -23.51 -1.53
C GLU A 10 -25.94 -23.40 -1.97
N HIS A 11 -25.39 -22.18 -2.09
CA HIS A 11 -23.99 -21.95 -2.46
C HIS A 11 -23.20 -21.09 -1.45
N LEU A 12 -23.80 -20.72 -0.31
CA LEU A 12 -23.16 -19.90 0.72
C LEU A 12 -22.70 -20.72 1.94
N GLY A 13 -22.23 -21.94 1.71
CA GLY A 13 -21.58 -22.77 2.72
C GLY A 13 -20.08 -22.51 2.90
N ARG A 14 -19.59 -21.26 2.80
CA ARG A 14 -18.20 -20.92 3.14
C ARG A 14 -18.15 -20.30 4.52
N ASN A 15 -17.43 -20.95 5.44
CA ASN A 15 -17.21 -20.49 6.80
C ASN A 15 -16.67 -19.05 6.76
N VAL A 16 -17.06 -18.20 7.72
CA VAL A 16 -16.55 -16.82 7.86
C VAL A 16 -15.01 -16.79 7.81
N SER A 17 -14.35 -17.81 8.38
CA SER A 17 -12.90 -17.98 8.33
C SER A 17 -12.36 -18.13 6.90
N ASP A 18 -13.04 -18.89 6.03
CA ASP A 18 -12.63 -19.08 4.63
C ASP A 18 -12.75 -17.78 3.84
N LYS A 19 -13.77 -16.96 4.15
CA LYS A 19 -13.96 -15.66 3.52
C LYS A 19 -12.88 -14.67 3.95
N VAL A 20 -12.51 -14.65 5.23
CA VAL A 20 -11.41 -13.80 5.73
C VAL A 20 -10.09 -14.19 5.09
N ALA A 21 -9.76 -15.48 5.06
CA ALA A 21 -8.54 -15.98 4.43
C ALA A 21 -8.49 -15.64 2.93
N TYR A 22 -9.63 -15.75 2.24
CA TYR A 22 -9.73 -15.35 0.83
C TYR A 22 -9.41 -13.86 0.64
N TRP A 23 -10.05 -12.96 1.39
CA TRP A 23 -9.79 -11.52 1.28
C TRP A 23 -8.35 -11.14 1.63
N GLN A 24 -7.76 -11.77 2.65
CA GLN A 24 -6.35 -11.56 3.01
C GLN A 24 -5.40 -12.03 1.89
N SER A 25 -5.72 -13.13 1.20
CA SER A 25 -4.91 -13.59 0.08
C SER A 25 -4.96 -12.62 -1.11
N LEU A 26 -6.12 -12.02 -1.36
CA LEU A 26 -6.26 -10.96 -2.37
C LEU A 26 -5.46 -9.71 -2.00
N GLU A 27 -5.60 -9.21 -0.76
CA GLU A 27 -4.80 -8.08 -0.26
C GLU A 27 -3.30 -8.34 -0.45
N GLN A 28 -2.83 -9.54 -0.10
CA GLN A 28 -1.42 -9.90 -0.27
C GLN A 28 -1.00 -9.96 -1.75
N SER A 29 -1.88 -10.43 -2.65
CA SER A 29 -1.59 -10.57 -4.08
C SER A 29 -1.47 -9.23 -4.82
N VAL A 30 -2.09 -8.16 -4.32
CA VAL A 30 -2.09 -6.85 -4.98
C VAL A 30 -0.94 -5.93 -4.51
N LYS A 31 -0.23 -6.30 -3.45
CA LYS A 31 0.95 -5.57 -2.98
C LYS A 31 2.04 -5.59 -4.03
N THR A 32 2.77 -4.49 -4.15
CA THR A 32 3.88 -4.38 -5.11
C THR A 32 5.19 -4.10 -4.38
N ALA A 33 6.30 -4.37 -5.06
CA ALA A 33 7.60 -3.89 -4.63
C ALA A 33 7.69 -2.35 -4.84
N PRO A 34 8.57 -1.66 -4.09
CA PRO A 34 8.93 -0.28 -4.37
C PRO A 34 9.44 -0.11 -5.80
N GLU A 35 8.78 0.78 -6.54
CA GLU A 35 9.18 1.21 -7.88
C GLU A 35 9.64 2.66 -7.81
N GLU A 36 10.79 2.96 -8.41
CA GLU A 36 11.29 4.33 -8.50
C GLU A 36 10.50 5.15 -9.52
N ILE A 37 10.13 6.37 -9.14
CA ILE A 37 9.36 7.31 -9.96
C ILE A 37 10.07 8.65 -10.03
N THR A 38 9.61 9.51 -10.95
CA THR A 38 10.11 10.88 -11.05
C THR A 38 9.51 11.79 -9.98
N LEU A 39 10.20 12.89 -9.66
CA LEU A 39 9.65 13.97 -8.83
C LEU A 39 8.30 14.47 -9.37
N MET A 40 8.19 14.64 -10.69
CA MET A 40 6.94 15.13 -11.30
C MET A 40 5.79 14.16 -11.03
N ARG A 41 6.02 12.84 -11.15
CA ARG A 41 5.00 11.85 -10.82
C ARG A 41 4.61 11.90 -9.34
N PHE A 42 5.57 12.12 -8.44
CA PHE A 42 5.30 12.25 -7.00
C PHE A 42 4.41 13.46 -6.70
N ILE A 43 4.75 14.64 -7.25
CA ILE A 43 3.97 15.87 -7.08
C ILE A 43 2.59 15.77 -7.73
N ASP A 44 2.50 15.16 -8.92
CA ASP A 44 1.21 14.94 -9.59
C ASP A 44 0.27 14.14 -8.68
N GLN A 45 0.76 13.06 -8.06
CA GLN A 45 -0.05 12.21 -7.19
C GLN A 45 -0.42 12.88 -5.86
N LEU A 46 0.48 13.72 -5.32
CA LEU A 46 0.19 14.54 -4.15
C LEU A 46 -0.94 15.55 -4.43
N GLY A 47 -1.07 16.01 -5.68
CA GLY A 47 -2.13 16.92 -6.13
C GLY A 47 -3.48 16.26 -6.47
N VAL A 48 -3.55 14.93 -6.56
CA VAL A 48 -4.80 14.22 -6.93
C VAL A 48 -5.87 14.35 -5.84
N MET A 49 -5.48 14.21 -4.57
CA MET A 49 -6.40 14.31 -3.44
C MET A 49 -5.65 14.61 -2.13
N TYR A 50 -6.39 14.92 -1.06
CA TYR A 50 -5.79 15.13 0.25
C TYR A 50 -5.05 13.85 0.73
N PRO A 51 -3.75 13.94 1.05
CA PRO A 51 -2.97 12.77 1.45
C PRO A 51 -3.35 12.28 2.85
N LEU A 52 -3.36 10.96 3.03
CA LEU A 52 -3.42 10.33 4.34
C LEU A 52 -2.02 10.22 4.95
N ASP A 53 -1.95 10.41 6.26
CA ASP A 53 -0.77 10.24 7.10
C ASP A 53 0.51 10.84 6.51
N TRP A 54 0.40 12.04 5.94
CA TRP A 54 1.56 12.73 5.39
C TRP A 54 2.53 13.07 6.52
N GLN A 55 3.70 12.43 6.49
CA GLN A 55 4.74 12.54 7.51
C GLN A 55 6.12 12.60 6.87
N GLY A 56 7.05 13.29 7.52
CA GLY A 56 8.42 13.37 7.05
C GLY A 56 9.20 14.57 7.58
N ASN A 57 10.37 14.75 6.97
CA ASN A 57 11.29 15.85 7.15
C ASN A 57 11.97 16.16 5.80
N THR A 58 13.02 16.99 5.82
CA THR A 58 13.76 17.39 4.61
C THR A 58 14.31 16.20 3.79
N TYR A 59 14.68 15.12 4.46
CA TYR A 59 15.33 13.95 3.87
C TYR A 59 14.36 12.84 3.47
N SER A 60 13.33 12.57 4.27
CA SER A 60 12.34 11.54 3.99
C SER A 60 10.93 12.05 4.14
N GLU A 61 10.07 11.73 3.18
CA GLU A 61 8.67 12.14 3.19
C GLU A 61 7.82 11.01 2.66
N THR A 62 6.69 10.74 3.29
CA THR A 62 5.77 9.69 2.85
C THR A 62 4.34 10.16 2.96
N PHE A 63 3.51 9.77 2.01
CA PHE A 63 2.07 9.91 2.10
C PHE A 63 1.37 8.71 1.46
N LYS A 64 0.08 8.57 1.76
CA LYS A 64 -0.77 7.52 1.20
C LYS A 64 -1.98 8.15 0.54
N LEU A 65 -2.51 7.54 -0.50
CA LEU A 65 -3.80 7.96 -1.05
C LEU A 65 -4.94 7.49 -0.14
N ALA A 66 -6.01 8.28 -0.10
CA ALA A 66 -7.22 7.92 0.62
C ALA A 66 -8.05 6.83 -0.08
N GLU A 67 -7.81 6.61 -1.38
CA GLU A 67 -8.43 5.54 -2.14
C GLU A 67 -7.78 4.18 -1.82
N MET A 68 -8.59 3.23 -1.35
CA MET A 68 -8.14 1.85 -1.15
C MET A 68 -8.25 1.07 -2.46
N TYR A 69 -7.15 0.44 -2.86
CA TYR A 69 -7.07 -0.40 -4.06
C TYR A 69 -7.78 -1.75 -3.86
N CYS A 70 -7.54 -2.41 -2.73
CA CYS A 70 -8.18 -3.67 -2.36
C CYS A 70 -8.09 -3.87 -0.85
N GLY A 71 -9.23 -3.99 -0.17
CA GLY A 71 -9.26 -4.10 1.29
C GLY A 71 -8.54 -2.92 1.94
N ASN A 72 -7.51 -3.18 2.74
CA ASN A 72 -6.69 -2.17 3.39
C ASN A 72 -5.46 -1.74 2.57
N VAL A 73 -5.29 -2.22 1.35
CA VAL A 73 -4.15 -1.87 0.49
C VAL A 73 -4.42 -0.56 -0.24
N THR A 74 -3.46 0.36 -0.19
CA THR A 74 -3.50 1.66 -0.88
C THR A 74 -2.20 1.92 -1.64
N ASN A 75 -2.18 2.94 -2.49
CA ASN A 75 -0.98 3.48 -3.08
C ASN A 75 -0.23 4.34 -2.06
N ILE A 76 1.04 4.02 -1.86
CA ILE A 76 1.99 4.71 -0.99
C ILE A 76 3.02 5.41 -1.87
N TYR A 77 3.38 6.63 -1.49
CA TYR A 77 4.41 7.43 -2.13
C TYR A 77 5.44 7.84 -1.11
N ALA A 78 6.71 7.81 -1.51
CA ALA A 78 7.82 8.12 -0.62
C ALA A 78 8.93 8.89 -1.34
N LYS A 79 9.53 9.85 -0.65
CA LYS A 79 10.81 10.48 -0.97
C LYS A 79 11.86 9.94 -0.01
N VAL A 80 13.02 9.55 -0.53
CA VAL A 80 14.21 9.16 0.26
C VAL A 80 15.43 9.83 -0.33
N GLY A 81 15.95 10.87 0.34
CA GLY A 81 16.97 11.75 -0.23
C GLY A 81 16.45 12.44 -1.49
N GLU A 82 17.09 12.20 -2.64
CA GLU A 82 16.71 12.78 -3.93
C GLU A 82 15.88 11.83 -4.82
N ARG A 83 15.57 10.63 -4.32
CA ARG A 83 14.83 9.59 -5.05
C ARG A 83 13.38 9.50 -4.58
N TYR A 84 12.49 9.17 -5.50
CA TYR A 84 11.05 9.09 -5.24
C TYR A 84 10.55 7.70 -5.61
N PHE A 85 9.59 7.19 -4.85
CA PHE A 85 9.12 5.82 -4.96
C PHE A 85 7.60 5.74 -4.85
N THR A 86 7.03 4.72 -5.47
CA THR A 86 5.64 4.30 -5.25
C THR A 86 5.53 2.79 -5.10
N PHE A 87 4.56 2.34 -4.32
CA PHE A 87 4.17 0.94 -4.24
C PHE A 87 2.78 0.80 -3.60
N ARG A 88 2.24 -0.42 -3.63
CA ARG A 88 1.01 -0.78 -2.92
C ARG A 88 1.33 -1.61 -1.68
N ASP A 89 0.79 -1.18 -0.54
CA ASP A 89 0.78 -1.93 0.71
C ASP A 89 -0.36 -1.46 1.63
N VAL A 90 -0.45 -2.04 2.81
CA VAL A 90 -1.46 -1.72 3.81
C VAL A 90 -1.36 -0.26 4.25
N VAL A 91 -2.51 0.40 4.34
CA VAL A 91 -2.64 1.82 4.73
C VAL A 91 -2.08 2.10 6.13
N MET A 92 -2.02 1.08 6.99
CA MET A 92 -1.55 1.21 8.37
C MET A 92 -0.03 1.28 8.51
N LEU A 93 0.75 1.15 7.42
CA LEU A 93 2.20 1.30 7.53
C LEU A 93 2.59 2.70 8.03
N SER A 94 3.47 2.73 9.01
CA SER A 94 4.10 3.95 9.50
C SER A 94 5.13 4.50 8.51
N HIS A 95 5.49 5.78 8.69
CA HIS A 95 6.58 6.42 7.94
C HIS A 95 7.87 5.57 7.99
N ASP A 96 8.29 5.15 9.19
CA ASP A 96 9.53 4.40 9.37
C ASP A 96 9.50 3.03 8.71
N GLU A 97 8.36 2.31 8.77
CA GLU A 97 8.20 1.03 8.08
C GLU A 97 8.28 1.17 6.56
N ILE A 98 7.69 2.22 5.99
CA ILE A 98 7.77 2.54 4.56
C ILE A 98 9.22 2.78 4.16
N ILE A 99 9.94 3.62 4.89
CA ILE A 99 11.33 3.96 4.60
C ILE A 99 12.24 2.74 4.74
N ASN A 100 12.06 1.93 5.79
CA ASN A 100 12.84 0.71 6.00
C ASN A 100 12.60 -0.32 4.91
N ARG A 101 11.36 -0.43 4.41
CA ARG A 101 11.04 -1.31 3.29
C ARG A 101 11.78 -0.90 2.01
N ILE A 102 11.79 0.39 1.68
CA ILE A 102 12.53 0.90 0.51
C ILE A 102 14.04 0.66 0.66
N LYS A 103 14.61 0.95 1.84
CA LYS A 103 16.03 0.66 2.15
C LYS A 103 16.39 -0.79 1.86
N LYS A 104 15.61 -1.72 2.40
CA LYS A 104 15.86 -3.16 2.26
C LYS A 104 15.65 -3.67 0.83
N GLU A 105 14.60 -3.23 0.15
CA GLU A 105 14.21 -3.81 -1.14
C GLU A 105 14.89 -3.18 -2.35
N VAL A 106 15.37 -1.94 -2.23
CA VAL A 106 16.00 -1.17 -3.31
C VAL A 106 17.48 -0.96 -3.00
N PHE A 107 17.79 -0.17 -1.98
CA PHE A 107 19.16 0.29 -1.72
C PHE A 107 20.10 -0.87 -1.35
N ASP A 108 19.71 -1.75 -0.43
CA ASP A 108 20.55 -2.89 -0.04
C ASP A 108 20.80 -3.85 -1.21
N LYS A 109 19.82 -4.04 -2.10
CA LYS A 109 19.99 -4.89 -3.30
C LYS A 109 20.90 -4.26 -4.34
N GLU A 110 20.81 -2.95 -4.55
CA GLU A 110 21.72 -2.20 -5.42
C GLU A 110 23.16 -2.29 -4.91
N GLU A 111 23.38 -2.18 -3.60
CA GLU A 111 24.71 -2.31 -2.99
C GLU A 111 25.28 -3.73 -3.12
N ILE A 112 24.43 -4.77 -3.07
CA ILE A 112 24.85 -6.15 -3.35
C ILE A 112 25.21 -6.31 -4.84
N ALA A 113 24.41 -5.74 -5.75
CA ALA A 113 24.64 -5.86 -7.20
C ALA A 113 25.90 -5.16 -7.70
N LYS A 114 26.45 -4.20 -6.94
CA LYS A 114 27.70 -3.49 -7.25
C LYS A 114 28.96 -4.22 -6.78
N LYS A 115 28.84 -5.28 -5.97
CA LYS A 115 29.97 -6.09 -5.48
C LYS A 115 30.23 -7.29 -6.37
#